data_AF-A0A8S3EFN6-F1
#
_entry.id   AF-A0A8S3EFN6-F1
#
_cell.length_a   1.000
_cell.length_b   1.000
_cell.length_c   1.000
_cell.angle_alpha   90.00
_cell.angle_beta   90.00
_cell.angle_gamma   90.00
#
_symmetry.space_group_name_H-M   'P 1'
#
loop_
_entity.id
_entity.type
_entity.pdbx_description
1 polymer ?
#
loop_
_entity_poly.entity_id
_entity_poly.type
_entity_poly.pdbx_seq_one_letter_code
_entity_poly.pdbx_strand_id
1 'polypeptide(L)' 'ADQLKITLNGYDLRVEFHNSVPSGSGQMINEQSYHQVTLFPSCEFDHLTTELKSDGFLHIQVPIKL' A
#
# COMPACT_ATOMS: atom_id res chain seq x y z
N ALA A 1 -0.82 14.78 7.17
CA ALA A 1 0.49 14.10 7.26
C ALA A 1 0.37 12.86 6.39
N ASP A 2 1.35 12.65 5.53
CA ASP A 2 1.25 11.59 4.54
C ASP A 2 1.29 10.23 5.23
N GLN A 3 0.38 9.36 4.83
CA GLN A 3 0.17 8.07 5.46
C GLN A 3 0.08 6.98 4.39
N LEU A 4 0.92 5.96 4.56
CA LEU A 4 0.77 4.68 3.89
C LEU A 4 0.11 3.71 4.85
N LYS A 5 -0.97 3.07 4.42
CA LYS A 5 -1.67 2.04 5.17
C LYS A 5 -1.81 0.79 4.33
N ILE A 6 -1.45 -0.34 4.92
CA ILE A 6 -1.58 -1.67 4.29
C ILE A 6 -2.54 -2.46 5.16
N THR A 7 -3.60 -2.95 4.54
CA THR A 7 -4.65 -3.73 5.22
C THR A 7 -4.80 -5.06 4.48
N LEU A 8 -4.92 -6.14 5.25
CA LEU A 8 -5.22 -7.46 4.72
C LEU A 8 -6.52 -7.96 5.34
N ASN A 9 -7.49 -8.30 4.50
CA ASN A 9 -8.77 -8.88 4.91
C ASN A 9 -8.95 -10.22 4.21
N GLY A 10 -8.63 -11.31 4.90
CA GLY A 10 -8.55 -12.64 4.27
C GLY A 10 -7.46 -12.65 3.20
N TYR A 11 -7.85 -12.86 1.94
CA TYR A 11 -6.94 -12.87 0.80
C TYR A 11 -6.86 -11.52 0.07
N ASP A 12 -7.63 -10.52 0.48
CA ASP A 12 -7.62 -9.21 -0.17
C ASP A 12 -6.63 -8.28 0.52
N LEU A 13 -5.54 -7.99 -0.18
CA LEU A 13 -4.55 -7.00 0.21
C LEU A 13 -4.95 -5.64 -0.37
N ARG A 14 -5.10 -4.64 0.50
CA ARG A 14 -5.33 -3.24 0.10
C ARG A 14 -4.17 -2.36 0.60
N VAL A 15 -3.68 -1.52 -0.30
CA VAL A 15 -2.69 -0.48 -0.04
C VAL A 15 -3.36 0.86 -0.23
N GLU A 16 -3.37 1.71 0.78
CA GLU A 16 -3.97 3.04 0.76
C GLU A 16 -2.87 4.08 0.98
N PHE A 17 -2.83 5.10 0.12
CA PHE A 17 -1.95 6.24 0.23
C PHE A 17 -2.80 7.48 0.47
N HIS A 18 -2.59 8.13 1.60
CA HIS A 18 -3.21 9.41 1.94
C HIS A 18 -2.10 10.46 1.91
N ASN A 19 -2.25 11.50 1.08
CA ASN A 19 -1.27 12.57 0.95
C ASN A 19 -1.97 13.93 1.10
N SER A 20 -1.32 14.87 1.77
CA SER A 20 -1.76 16.27 1.80
C SER A 20 -0.79 17.11 0.97
N VAL A 21 -1.16 17.43 -0.28
CA VAL A 21 -0.32 18.21 -1.19
C VAL A 21 -0.78 19.67 -1.27
N PRO A 22 0.12 20.66 -1.30
CA PRO A 22 -0.25 22.05 -1.54
C PRO A 22 -0.71 22.23 -2.99
N SER A 23 -1.82 22.95 -3.17
CA SER A 23 -2.32 23.39 -4.47
C SER A 23 -1.53 24.60 -4.99
N GLY A 24 -1.66 24.89 -6.28
CA GLY A 24 -1.13 26.12 -6.88
C GLY A 24 -1.70 27.43 -6.29
N SER A 25 -2.79 27.36 -5.51
CA SER A 25 -3.37 28.49 -4.79
C SER A 25 -2.94 28.60 -3.32
N GLY A 26 -2.04 27.72 -2.85
CA GLY A 26 -1.57 27.70 -1.46
C GLY A 26 -2.53 27.03 -0.46
N GLN A 27 -3.62 26.42 -0.94
CA GLN A 27 -4.50 25.58 -0.12
C GLN A 27 -3.96 24.14 -0.06
N MET A 28 -4.21 23.41 1.03
CA MET A 28 -3.88 21.99 1.09
C MET A 28 -4.99 21.16 0.44
N ILE A 29 -4.63 20.26 -0.47
CA ILE A 29 -5.49 19.25 -1.07
C ILE A 29 -5.16 17.92 -0.40
N ASN A 30 -6.19 17.24 0.09
CA ASN A 30 -6.05 15.87 0.58
C ASN A 30 -6.37 14.92 -0.57
N GLU A 31 -5.38 14.14 -0.98
CA GLU A 31 -5.50 13.11 -1.99
C GLU A 31 -5.48 11.73 -1.32
N GLN A 32 -6.33 10.84 -1.82
CA GLN A 32 -6.37 9.45 -1.41
C GLN A 32 -6.36 8.57 -2.66
N SER A 33 -5.45 7.62 -2.71
CA SER A 33 -5.41 6.57 -3.72
C SER A 33 -5.32 5.21 -3.05
N TYR A 34 -5.81 4.17 -3.73
CA TYR A 34 -5.65 2.81 -3.24
C TYR A 34 -5.45 1.82 -4.37
N HIS A 35 -4.71 0.76 -4.06
CA HIS A 35 -4.56 -0.43 -4.89
C HIS A 35 -5.04 -1.64 -4.11
N GLN A 36 -5.73 -2.55 -4.80
CA GLN A 36 -6.23 -3.78 -4.20
C GLN A 36 -5.83 -4.97 -5.06
N VAL A 37 -5.32 -6.01 -4.40
CA VAL A 37 -4.88 -7.27 -5.02
C VAL A 37 -5.44 -8.43 -4.21
N THR A 38 -6.07 -9.38 -4.87
CA THR A 38 -6.49 -10.65 -4.24
C THR A 38 -5.34 -11.65 -4.38
N LEU A 39 -4.84 -12.12 -3.24
CA LEU A 39 -3.74 -13.05 -3.11
C LEU A 39 -4.22 -14.50 -3.19
N PHE A 40 -3.29 -15.42 -3.46
CA PHE A 40 -3.61 -16.84 -3.48
C PHE A 40 -3.78 -17.41 -2.07
N PRO A 41 -4.60 -18.47 -1.90
CA PRO A 41 -4.75 -19.14 -0.61
C PRO A 41 -3.47 -19.70 0.01
N SER A 42 -2.46 -19.99 -0.80
CA SER A 42 -1.16 -20.52 -0.37
C SER A 42 -0.17 -19.44 0.08
N CYS A 43 -0.55 -18.15 0.04
CA CYS A 43 0.31 -17.07 0.51
C CYS A 43 0.43 -17.08 2.04
N GLU A 44 1.65 -16.89 2.55
CA GLU A 44 1.94 -16.80 3.98
C GLU A 44 2.00 -15.33 4.43
N PHE A 45 0.86 -14.81 4.88
CA PHE A 45 0.71 -13.37 5.20
C PHE A 45 1.53 -12.91 6.41
N ASP A 46 1.76 -13.79 7.38
CA ASP A 46 2.58 -13.51 8.55
C ASP A 46 4.04 -13.19 8.19
N HIS A 47 4.42 -13.49 6.93
CA HIS A 47 5.75 -13.25 6.38
C HIS A 47 5.74 -12.22 5.25
N LEU A 48 4.66 -11.44 5.11
CA LEU A 48 4.59 -10.33 4.17
C LEU A 48 5.63 -9.26 4.54
N THR A 49 6.42 -8.85 3.54
CA THR A 49 7.38 -7.75 3.69
C THR A 49 7.02 -6.60 2.77
N THR A 50 7.31 -5.39 3.23
CA THR A 50 7.06 -4.15 2.47
C THR A 50 8.30 -3.28 2.49
N GLU A 51 8.65 -2.71 1.34
CA GLU A 51 9.81 -1.86 1.17
C GLU A 51 9.46 -0.72 0.21
N LEU A 52 9.56 0.54 0.67
CA LEU A 52 9.51 1.69 -0.22
C LEU A 52 10.92 1.92 -0.78
N LYS A 53 11.08 1.74 -2.09
CA LYS A 53 12.36 1.90 -2.76
C LYS A 53 12.58 3.35 -3.19
N SER A 54 13.86 3.69 -3.41
CA SER A 54 14.27 5.03 -3.83
C SER A 54 13.78 5.42 -5.23
N ASP A 55 13.33 4.45 -6.02
CA ASP A 55 12.69 4.66 -7.33
C ASP A 55 11.22 5.13 -7.22
N GLY A 56 10.68 5.23 -5.99
CA GLY A 56 9.32 5.67 -5.72
C GLY A 56 8.29 4.54 -5.74
N PHE A 57 8.70 3.29 -5.91
CA PHE A 57 7.79 2.15 -5.89
C PHE A 57 7.76 1.47 -4.51
N LEU A 58 6.54 1.14 -4.05
CA LEU A 58 6.34 0.28 -2.90
C LEU A 58 6.39 -1.18 -3.38
N HIS A 59 7.40 -1.91 -2.94
CA HIS A 59 7.52 -3.34 -3.16
C HIS A 59 6.81 -4.08 -2.03
N ILE A 60 5.92 -5.00 -2.40
CA ILE A 60 5.26 -5.91 -1.46
C ILE A 60 5.58 -7.33 -1.88
N GLN A 61 6.14 -8.11 -0.96
CA GLN A 61 6.48 -9.50 -1.20
C GLN A 61 5.70 -10.37 -0.22
N VAL A 62 5.10 -11.43 -0.74
CA VAL A 62 4.35 -12.41 0.06
C VAL A 62 4.87 -13.80 -0.31
N PRO A 63 5.48 -14.53 0.63
CA PRO A 63 5.90 -15.90 0.38
C PRO A 63 4.71 -16.79 0.04
N ILE A 64 4.96 -17.83 -0.75
CA ILE A 64 3.97 -18.84 -1.08
C ILE A 64 4.46 -20.16 -0.49
N LYS A 65 3.60 -20.84 0.26
CA LYS A 65 3.85 -22.20 0.70
C LYS A 65 3.57 -23.16 -0.45
N LEU A 66 4.59 -23.87 -0.88
CA LEU A 66 4.52 -24.93 -1.89
C LEU A 66 4.43 -26.31 -1.23
#